data_AF-A0A918ZFB3-F1
#
_entry.id   AF-A0A918ZFB3-F1
#
_cell.length_a   1.000
_cell.length_b   1.000
_cell.length_c   1.000
_cell.angle_alpha   90.00
_cell.angle_beta   90.00
_cell.angle_gamma   90.00
#
_symmetry.space_group_name_H-M   'P 1'
#
loop_
_entity.id
_entity.type
_entity.pdbx_description
1 polymer ?
#
loop_
_entity_poly.entity_id
_entity_poly.type
_entity_poly.pdbx_seq_one_letter_code
_entity_poly.pdbx_strand_id
1 'polypeptide(L)'
;MPSSEWPPVVREWPDATVRPSTTVGPSTTLPAGEDRLAGFQRWFGERARVNHMDIGRVPLHGMTGWLGEPGTGNLCHTSGRFYSVEGLQVQTDGEWNPQWTQPVIVQPEMGVLGLLVKEVGGTLHCLMQAKVEPGNMGGLQLSPTVQATRSNFTGVHGGRAVKYVEYFTEAGHGRVVADSLQSEQGSWFLGKRNRNIIVQVFDEIPVEDDFRWLTLDEIGELLRWDNLVNMDSRTVLSCLPPALVARAREGRPSPDDDFGAAVRASFAGVGRPVLTSGEVLSRLTDARTRHRLVRRRVPLDRVRDDGWQVSEDEIARPDGKYFRIIGVEVQAGRREVASWAQPLLAPTGQGTITLAVRRLGDVLHALVRCRAQAGTLNVAELGPTVQHLPANYAGLPEAGRPPELEQLVPGKVLTRFDAVHSEEGGRFHHAVNRYRVVEAIDGELLDPPTDFMWVTLAQLADLLRHSNYLNVELRSLIACLHTL
;
A
#
# COMPACT_ATOMS: atom_id res chain seq x y z
N MET A 1 15.02 -33.98 -0.47
CA MET A 1 14.40 -32.64 -0.45
C MET A 1 15.15 -31.83 0.59
N PRO A 2 15.89 -30.78 0.26
CA PRO A 2 16.58 -30.01 1.28
C PRO A 2 15.55 -29.13 2.00
N SER A 3 15.48 -29.31 3.31
CA SER A 3 14.80 -28.42 4.26
C SER A 3 15.35 -27.01 4.10
N SER A 4 14.56 -26.09 3.55
CA SER A 4 14.86 -24.66 3.65
C SER A 4 14.43 -24.19 5.03
N GLU A 5 15.26 -24.40 6.04
CA GLU A 5 15.22 -23.60 7.25
C GLU A 5 15.45 -22.14 6.82
N TRP A 6 14.47 -21.29 7.08
CA TRP A 6 14.51 -19.87 6.72
C TRP A 6 15.34 -19.13 7.78
N PRO A 7 16.33 -18.31 7.41
CA PRO A 7 17.10 -17.57 8.39
C PRO A 7 16.19 -16.55 9.10
N PRO A 8 16.36 -16.33 10.41
CA PRO A 8 15.73 -15.21 11.09
C PRO A 8 16.28 -13.92 10.48
N VAL A 9 15.45 -13.18 9.75
CA VAL A 9 15.84 -11.86 9.24
C VAL A 9 15.65 -10.83 10.35
N VAL A 10 16.48 -10.93 11.39
CA VAL A 10 16.79 -9.77 12.22
C VAL A 10 17.79 -8.96 11.40
N ARG A 11 17.33 -7.86 10.79
CA ARG A 11 18.23 -6.89 10.16
C ARG A 11 19.16 -6.40 11.29
N GLU A 12 20.46 -6.66 11.18
CA GLU A 12 21.44 -5.98 12.02
C GLU A 12 21.38 -4.49 11.65
N TRP A 13 20.81 -3.70 12.56
CA TRP A 13 20.87 -2.25 12.50
C TRP A 13 22.33 -1.85 12.74
N PRO A 14 22.90 -0.87 12.02
CA PRO A 14 24.25 -0.40 12.30
C PRO A 14 24.36 -0.05 13.80
N ASP A 15 25.35 -0.67 14.45
CA ASP A 15 25.55 -0.65 15.90
C ASP A 15 25.67 0.80 16.41
N ALA A 16 24.58 1.34 16.96
CA ALA A 16 24.65 2.48 17.87
C ALA A 16 24.82 1.90 19.28
N THR A 17 26.06 1.56 19.63
CA THR A 17 26.42 1.14 20.99
C THR A 17 26.04 2.23 22.00
N VAL A 18 24.89 2.11 22.63
CA VAL A 18 24.52 2.88 23.83
C VAL A 18 24.17 1.89 24.92
N ARG A 19 24.97 1.91 25.98
CA ARG A 19 24.86 1.05 27.16
C ARG A 19 23.49 1.24 27.84
N PRO A 20 22.92 0.21 28.49
CA PRO A 20 21.66 0.34 29.19
C PRO A 20 21.84 1.23 30.42
N SER A 21 21.14 2.37 30.44
CA SER A 21 21.03 3.25 31.59
C SER A 21 19.58 3.24 32.07
N THR A 22 19.36 2.58 33.20
CA THR A 22 18.27 2.70 34.20
C THR A 22 16.94 3.33 33.79
N THR A 23 15.89 2.52 33.92
CA THR A 23 14.46 2.84 34.18
C THR A 23 14.07 4.33 34.19
N VAL A 24 13.35 4.76 33.16
CA VAL A 24 12.58 6.01 33.13
C VAL A 24 11.12 5.64 32.83
N GLY A 25 10.19 6.15 33.66
CA GLY A 25 8.74 5.94 33.49
C GLY A 25 8.16 6.62 32.25
N PRO A 26 6.84 6.53 32.01
CA PRO A 26 6.20 7.05 30.81
C PRO A 26 6.36 8.58 30.76
N SER A 27 7.26 9.06 29.91
CA SER A 27 7.46 10.49 29.67
C SER A 27 6.46 10.97 28.63
N THR A 28 5.63 11.94 29.02
CA THR A 28 4.69 12.69 28.17
C THR A 28 5.33 13.88 27.46
N THR A 29 6.66 13.99 27.46
CA THR A 29 7.39 15.09 26.82
C THR A 29 8.35 14.56 25.75
N LEU A 30 8.23 15.14 24.54
CA LEU A 30 9.11 14.87 23.40
C LEU A 30 10.57 15.17 23.82
N PRO A 31 11.49 14.20 23.71
CA PRO A 31 12.87 14.40 24.14
C PRO A 31 13.55 15.44 23.24
N ALA A 32 13.92 16.59 23.82
CA ALA A 32 14.84 17.53 23.20
C ALA A 32 16.28 17.08 23.50
N GLY A 33 17.01 16.61 22.48
CA GLY A 33 18.46 16.40 22.58
C GLY A 33 19.00 15.02 22.21
N GLU A 34 18.16 14.03 21.88
CA GLU A 34 18.61 12.78 21.25
C GLU A 34 18.55 12.92 19.72
N ASP A 35 19.49 12.32 18.99
CA ASP A 35 19.35 12.15 17.55
C ASP A 35 18.01 11.43 17.31
N ARG A 36 17.07 12.13 16.68
CA ARG A 36 15.67 11.69 16.54
C ARG A 36 15.60 10.32 15.84
N LEU A 37 16.49 10.09 14.88
CA LEU A 37 16.59 8.84 14.15
C LEU A 37 17.13 7.72 15.05
N ALA A 38 18.15 7.99 15.85
CA ALA A 38 18.67 7.03 16.83
C ALA A 38 17.62 6.65 17.89
N GLY A 39 16.85 7.64 18.36
CA GLY A 39 15.73 7.41 19.28
C GLY A 39 14.61 6.56 18.66
N PHE A 40 14.30 6.79 17.38
CA PHE A 40 13.39 5.94 16.62
C PHE A 40 13.92 4.50 16.49
N GLN A 41 15.17 4.32 16.07
CA GLN A 41 15.78 3.01 15.88
C GLN A 41 15.80 2.20 17.18
N ARG A 42 16.11 2.84 18.32
CA ARG A 42 16.06 2.18 19.63
C ARG A 42 14.65 1.71 19.96
N TRP A 43 13.67 2.59 19.87
CA TRP A 43 12.26 2.25 20.13
C TRP A 43 11.79 1.13 19.21
N PHE A 44 12.05 1.23 17.91
CA PHE A 44 11.62 0.24 16.92
C PHE A 44 12.31 -1.12 17.14
N GLY A 45 13.60 -1.13 17.46
CA GLY A 45 14.33 -2.34 17.82
C GLY A 45 13.83 -3.01 19.10
N GLU A 46 13.44 -2.23 20.12
CA GLU A 46 12.76 -2.74 21.30
C GLU A 46 11.39 -3.34 20.96
N ARG A 47 10.60 -2.64 20.14
CA ARG A 47 9.30 -3.16 19.69
C ARG A 47 9.45 -4.43 18.87
N ALA A 48 10.48 -4.56 18.04
CA ALA A 48 10.72 -5.76 17.25
C ALA A 48 11.04 -6.98 18.12
N ARG A 49 11.75 -6.79 19.24
CA ARG A 49 12.04 -7.87 20.21
C ARG A 49 10.79 -8.31 20.98
N VAL A 50 9.88 -7.37 21.28
CA VAL A 50 8.66 -7.66 22.06
C VAL A 50 7.55 -8.23 21.18
N ASN A 51 7.40 -7.69 19.97
CA ASN A 51 6.36 -8.08 19.02
C ASN A 51 6.90 -9.13 18.05
N HIS A 52 7.17 -10.33 18.55
CA HIS A 52 7.62 -11.45 17.73
C HIS A 52 6.45 -12.31 17.24
N MET A 53 6.55 -12.79 15.99
CA MET A 53 5.60 -13.69 15.37
C MET A 53 6.35 -14.77 14.60
N ASP A 54 6.12 -16.02 14.98
CA ASP A 54 6.62 -17.20 14.27
C ASP A 54 5.64 -17.57 13.17
N ILE A 55 6.12 -17.65 11.93
CA ILE A 55 5.30 -17.94 10.76
C ILE A 55 5.87 -19.19 10.07
N GLY A 56 5.10 -20.26 10.06
CA GLY A 56 5.43 -21.52 9.39
C GLY A 56 4.53 -21.76 8.19
N ARG A 57 5.07 -22.29 7.09
CA ARG A 57 4.23 -22.81 6.00
C ARG A 57 3.54 -24.09 6.46
N VAL A 58 2.26 -24.22 6.13
CA VAL A 58 1.46 -25.42 6.35
C VAL A 58 0.72 -25.78 5.05
N PRO A 59 0.27 -27.03 4.88
CA PRO A 59 -0.61 -27.39 3.77
C PRO A 59 -1.81 -26.43 3.70
N LEU A 60 -2.09 -25.91 2.51
CA LEU A 60 -3.22 -25.01 2.26
C LEU A 60 -4.55 -25.72 2.51
N HIS A 61 -4.64 -26.99 2.13
CA HIS A 61 -5.76 -27.85 2.44
C HIS A 61 -5.62 -28.38 3.88
N GLY A 62 -6.69 -28.29 4.67
CA GLY A 62 -6.68 -28.74 6.07
C GLY A 62 -6.13 -27.73 7.08
N MET A 63 -5.86 -26.48 6.67
CA MET A 63 -5.54 -25.39 7.59
C MET A 63 -6.59 -25.25 8.70
N THR A 64 -6.14 -25.16 9.94
CA THR A 64 -7.03 -24.95 11.09
C THR A 64 -7.92 -23.72 10.89
N GLY A 65 -9.23 -23.92 10.94
CA GLY A 65 -10.22 -22.84 10.79
C GLY A 65 -10.60 -22.50 9.35
N TRP A 66 -9.94 -23.08 8.34
CA TRP A 66 -10.23 -22.86 6.93
C TRP A 66 -10.64 -24.15 6.23
N LEU A 67 -11.59 -24.07 5.30
CA LEU A 67 -12.07 -25.21 4.53
C LEU A 67 -12.25 -24.85 3.06
N GLY A 68 -12.08 -25.85 2.20
CA GLY A 68 -12.56 -25.81 0.82
C GLY A 68 -14.05 -26.10 0.81
N GLU A 69 -14.85 -25.16 0.30
CA GLU A 69 -16.29 -25.33 0.21
C GLU A 69 -16.67 -26.44 -0.79
N PRO A 70 -17.51 -27.41 -0.42
CA PRO A 70 -17.90 -28.50 -1.32
C PRO A 70 -18.51 -28.00 -2.63
N GLY A 71 -18.04 -28.54 -3.75
CA GLY A 71 -18.55 -28.22 -5.09
C GLY A 71 -18.00 -26.93 -5.71
N THR A 72 -17.54 -25.96 -4.90
CA THR A 72 -16.90 -24.75 -5.43
C THR A 72 -15.37 -24.76 -5.31
N GLY A 73 -14.85 -25.44 -4.28
CA GLY A 73 -13.44 -25.41 -3.92
C GLY A 73 -13.01 -24.07 -3.30
N ASN A 74 -13.92 -23.12 -3.09
CA ASN A 74 -13.59 -21.81 -2.52
C ASN A 74 -13.00 -21.98 -1.12
N LEU A 75 -11.89 -21.30 -0.83
CA LEU A 75 -11.26 -21.35 0.48
C LEU A 75 -11.89 -20.29 1.37
N CYS A 76 -12.59 -20.73 2.41
CA CYS A 76 -13.35 -19.88 3.31
C CYS A 76 -13.02 -20.24 4.77
N HIS A 77 -13.11 -19.26 5.67
CA HIS A 77 -13.01 -19.53 7.09
C HIS A 77 -14.32 -20.15 7.62
N THR A 78 -14.23 -21.12 8.54
CA THR A 78 -15.38 -21.88 9.11
C THR A 78 -16.42 -20.98 9.80
N SER A 79 -15.99 -19.83 10.31
CA SER A 79 -16.87 -18.84 10.93
C SER A 79 -17.68 -17.99 9.94
N GLY A 80 -17.38 -18.07 8.63
CA GLY A 80 -17.94 -17.20 7.60
C GLY A 80 -17.41 -15.75 7.62
N ARG A 81 -16.35 -15.47 8.40
CA ARG A 81 -15.72 -14.15 8.53
C ARG A 81 -14.39 -14.07 7.77
N PHE A 82 -13.67 -12.96 7.95
CA PHE A 82 -12.42 -12.63 7.28
C PHE A 82 -12.61 -12.43 5.76
N TYR A 83 -11.96 -13.24 4.94
CA TYR A 83 -12.00 -13.20 3.49
C TYR A 83 -12.11 -14.62 2.94
N SER A 84 -12.43 -14.74 1.66
CA SER A 84 -12.34 -15.98 0.91
C SER A 84 -11.33 -15.86 -0.23
N VAL A 85 -10.81 -16.99 -0.67
CA VAL A 85 -10.12 -17.11 -1.96
C VAL A 85 -11.04 -17.87 -2.92
N GLU A 86 -11.39 -17.22 -4.02
CA GLU A 86 -12.37 -17.70 -4.99
C GLU A 86 -11.82 -17.64 -6.41
N GLY A 87 -12.53 -18.23 -7.37
CA GLY A 87 -12.22 -18.07 -8.79
C GLY A 87 -12.83 -16.78 -9.35
N LEU A 88 -12.09 -16.11 -10.23
CA LEU A 88 -12.56 -14.98 -11.01
C LEU A 88 -12.34 -15.24 -12.49
N GLN A 89 -13.42 -15.25 -13.27
CA GLN A 89 -13.37 -15.18 -14.72
C GLN A 89 -13.40 -13.71 -15.15
N VAL A 90 -12.45 -13.33 -15.98
CA VAL A 90 -12.32 -11.97 -16.53
C VAL A 90 -12.38 -12.03 -18.05
N GLN A 91 -13.13 -11.11 -18.66
CA GLN A 91 -13.08 -10.84 -20.09
C GLN A 91 -12.80 -9.35 -20.32
N THR A 92 -11.86 -9.06 -21.21
CA THR A 92 -11.42 -7.72 -21.57
C THR A 92 -11.37 -7.50 -23.07
N ASP A 93 -11.10 -6.26 -23.47
CA ASP A 93 -10.77 -5.83 -24.83
C ASP A 93 -9.26 -5.98 -25.17
N GLY A 94 -8.47 -6.60 -24.30
CA GLY A 94 -7.03 -6.80 -24.53
C GLY A 94 -6.74 -7.79 -25.67
N GLU A 95 -5.87 -7.40 -26.60
CA GLU A 95 -5.56 -8.19 -27.81
C GLU A 95 -4.89 -9.54 -27.51
N TRP A 96 -3.95 -9.56 -26.54
CA TRP A 96 -3.13 -10.75 -26.27
C TRP A 96 -3.81 -11.79 -25.36
N ASN A 97 -4.53 -11.33 -24.34
CA ASN A 97 -5.21 -12.20 -23.39
C ASN A 97 -6.60 -11.66 -23.06
N PRO A 98 -7.57 -11.80 -23.99
CA PRO A 98 -8.89 -11.21 -23.85
C PRO A 98 -9.74 -11.89 -22.78
N GLN A 99 -9.40 -13.11 -22.36
CA GLN A 99 -10.16 -13.85 -21.35
C GLN A 99 -9.24 -14.77 -20.55
N TRP A 100 -9.39 -14.78 -19.22
CA TRP A 100 -8.70 -15.72 -18.34
C TRP A 100 -9.50 -15.94 -17.05
N THR A 101 -9.08 -16.94 -16.29
CA THR A 101 -9.46 -17.16 -14.90
C THR A 101 -8.25 -17.08 -13.97
N GLN A 102 -8.47 -16.59 -12.76
CA GLN A 102 -7.46 -16.55 -11.70
C GLN A 102 -8.09 -16.67 -10.32
N PRO A 103 -7.34 -17.11 -9.30
CA PRO A 103 -7.74 -16.89 -7.92
C PRO A 103 -7.86 -15.40 -7.62
N VAL A 104 -8.79 -15.04 -6.75
CA VAL A 104 -8.99 -13.68 -6.26
C VAL A 104 -9.37 -13.70 -4.79
N ILE A 105 -8.91 -12.70 -4.04
CA ILE A 105 -9.33 -12.48 -2.67
C ILE A 105 -10.66 -11.71 -2.67
N VAL A 106 -11.66 -12.23 -1.97
CA VAL A 106 -12.96 -11.59 -1.79
C VAL A 106 -13.14 -11.27 -0.31
N GLN A 107 -13.22 -9.97 -0.01
CA GLN A 107 -13.50 -9.49 1.35
C GLN A 107 -14.52 -8.34 1.25
N PRO A 108 -15.82 -8.63 1.41
CA PRO A 108 -16.87 -7.61 1.30
C PRO A 108 -16.79 -6.54 2.39
N GLU A 109 -16.14 -6.85 3.49
CA GLU A 109 -16.02 -5.97 4.64
C GLU A 109 -15.08 -4.79 4.39
N MET A 110 -15.53 -3.57 4.72
CA MET A 110 -14.69 -2.37 4.70
C MET A 110 -14.02 -2.19 6.06
N GLY A 111 -12.68 -2.20 6.08
CA GLY A 111 -11.88 -1.87 7.25
C GLY A 111 -11.67 -0.37 7.39
N VAL A 112 -11.11 0.03 8.53
CA VAL A 112 -10.68 1.38 8.85
C VAL A 112 -9.16 1.42 8.88
N LEU A 113 -8.60 2.32 8.08
CA LEU A 113 -7.20 2.73 8.09
C LEU A 113 -7.17 4.17 8.60
N GLY A 114 -6.91 4.32 9.90
CA GLY A 114 -7.04 5.56 10.63
C GLY A 114 -5.69 6.13 11.06
N LEU A 115 -5.43 7.38 10.73
CA LEU A 115 -4.23 8.10 11.17
C LEU A 115 -4.61 9.29 12.06
N LEU A 116 -4.11 9.29 13.29
CA LEU A 116 -4.15 10.46 14.16
C LEU A 116 -3.01 11.42 13.80
N VAL A 117 -3.35 12.70 13.71
CA VAL A 117 -2.37 13.76 13.48
C VAL A 117 -2.49 14.86 14.53
N LYS A 118 -1.38 15.51 14.87
CA LYS A 118 -1.33 16.63 15.82
C LYS A 118 -0.34 17.68 15.33
N GLU A 119 -0.69 18.95 15.44
CA GLU A 119 0.22 20.05 15.11
C GLU A 119 0.86 20.54 16.42
N VAL A 120 2.20 20.51 16.49
CA VAL A 120 2.98 20.95 17.66
C VAL A 120 4.06 21.91 17.17
N GLY A 121 4.00 23.17 17.62
CA GLY A 121 4.95 24.21 17.19
C GLY A 121 5.03 24.37 15.67
N GLY A 122 3.87 24.34 14.97
CA GLY A 122 3.79 24.41 13.52
C GLY A 122 4.22 23.14 12.77
N THR A 123 4.58 22.06 13.49
CA THR A 123 5.01 20.79 12.89
C THR A 123 3.89 19.76 12.97
N LEU A 124 3.52 19.16 11.83
CA LEU A 124 2.59 18.05 11.81
C LEU A 124 3.27 16.75 12.26
N HIS A 125 2.71 16.12 13.28
CA HIS A 125 3.07 14.81 13.77
C HIS A 125 1.95 13.82 13.45
N CYS A 126 2.32 12.58 13.18
CA CYS A 126 1.47 11.44 12.88
C CYS A 126 1.71 10.35 13.93
N LEU A 127 0.65 9.83 14.56
CA LEU A 127 0.79 8.75 15.54
C LEU A 127 0.88 7.41 14.83
N MET A 128 2.11 6.94 14.60
CA MET A 128 2.37 5.69 13.88
C MET A 128 2.41 4.52 14.85
N GLN A 129 2.04 3.32 14.37
CA GLN A 129 2.05 2.09 15.16
C GLN A 129 3.12 1.14 14.64
N ALA A 130 3.93 0.58 15.55
CA ALA A 130 4.76 -0.59 15.28
C ALA A 130 3.88 -1.84 15.24
N LYS A 131 3.72 -2.46 14.07
CA LYS A 131 2.79 -3.58 13.85
C LYS A 131 3.44 -4.72 13.10
N VAL A 132 3.22 -5.94 13.58
CA VAL A 132 3.57 -7.18 12.88
C VAL A 132 2.33 -7.77 12.24
N GLU A 133 2.51 -8.25 11.02
CA GLU A 133 1.52 -9.03 10.27
C GLU A 133 2.24 -10.25 9.66
N PRO A 134 1.55 -11.39 9.48
CA PRO A 134 2.18 -12.66 9.11
C PRO A 134 2.87 -12.66 7.74
N GLY A 135 2.49 -11.74 6.86
CA GLY A 135 3.06 -11.57 5.53
C GLY A 135 4.07 -10.43 5.39
N ASN A 136 4.35 -9.69 6.47
CA ASN A 136 5.27 -8.55 6.42
C ASN A 136 6.68 -8.97 6.02
N MET A 137 7.29 -8.20 5.11
CA MET A 137 8.73 -8.29 4.88
C MET A 137 9.48 -7.67 6.05
N GLY A 138 10.39 -8.43 6.66
CA GLY A 138 11.18 -7.98 7.81
C GLY A 138 10.44 -7.98 9.15
N GLY A 139 9.23 -8.56 9.21
CA GLY A 139 8.44 -8.71 10.43
C GLY A 139 7.74 -7.43 10.86
N LEU A 140 8.43 -6.56 11.62
CA LEU A 140 7.84 -5.32 12.16
C LEU A 140 7.86 -4.21 11.12
N GLN A 141 6.71 -3.55 10.93
CA GLN A 141 6.57 -2.37 10.06
C GLN A 141 5.83 -1.24 10.80
N LEU A 142 5.86 -0.03 10.24
CA LEU A 142 5.05 1.10 10.69
C LEU A 142 3.71 1.11 9.97
N SER A 143 2.63 0.95 10.74
CA SER A 143 1.25 1.03 10.31
C SER A 143 0.60 2.35 10.72
N PRO A 144 -0.57 2.71 10.17
CA PRO A 144 -1.33 3.85 10.68
C PRO A 144 -1.79 3.57 12.12
N THR A 145 -2.28 4.59 12.81
CA THR A 145 -2.72 4.48 14.21
C THR A 145 -3.73 3.35 14.41
N VAL A 146 -4.66 3.18 13.47
CA VAL A 146 -5.62 2.08 13.46
C VAL A 146 -5.59 1.41 12.11
N GLN A 147 -5.42 0.09 12.13
CA GLN A 147 -5.60 -0.80 10.99
C GLN A 147 -6.46 -1.97 11.46
N ALA A 148 -7.77 -1.88 11.21
CA ALA A 148 -8.73 -2.83 11.73
C ALA A 148 -9.92 -3.06 10.78
N THR A 149 -10.34 -4.31 10.66
CA THR A 149 -11.63 -4.66 10.05
C THR A 149 -12.76 -4.34 11.03
N ARG A 150 -13.94 -4.00 10.53
CA ARG A 150 -15.19 -3.85 11.31
C ARG A 150 -15.45 -5.02 12.24
N SER A 151 -15.29 -6.25 11.77
CA SER A 151 -15.43 -7.49 12.54
C SER A 151 -14.49 -7.55 13.74
N ASN A 152 -13.29 -6.97 13.64
CA ASN A 152 -12.30 -6.96 14.72
C ASN A 152 -12.63 -5.91 15.79
N PHE A 153 -13.07 -4.71 15.44
CA PHE A 153 -13.33 -3.66 16.44
C PHE A 153 -14.75 -3.65 17.02
N THR A 154 -15.74 -4.32 16.40
CA THR A 154 -17.06 -4.52 17.04
C THR A 154 -17.05 -5.62 18.12
N GLY A 155 -15.86 -6.15 18.48
CA GLY A 155 -15.68 -7.04 19.64
C GLY A 155 -16.23 -8.45 19.46
N VAL A 156 -16.68 -8.83 18.26
CA VAL A 156 -17.35 -10.13 17.98
C VAL A 156 -16.37 -11.32 18.08
N HIS A 157 -15.08 -11.06 18.28
CA HIS A 157 -14.03 -12.08 18.40
C HIS A 157 -13.46 -12.24 19.82
N GLY A 158 -13.98 -11.53 20.82
CA GLY A 158 -13.51 -11.64 22.20
C GLY A 158 -12.05 -11.20 22.42
N GLY A 159 -11.42 -10.56 21.42
CA GLY A 159 -10.09 -9.97 21.54
C GLY A 159 -10.11 -8.59 22.20
N ARG A 160 -8.95 -8.12 22.65
CA ARG A 160 -8.78 -6.79 23.25
C ARG A 160 -9.29 -5.69 22.31
N ALA A 161 -9.92 -4.67 22.89
CA ALA A 161 -10.35 -3.48 22.17
C ALA A 161 -9.19 -2.89 21.33
N VAL A 162 -9.50 -2.53 20.08
CA VAL A 162 -8.54 -1.87 19.19
C VAL A 162 -8.25 -0.49 19.76
N LYS A 163 -7.00 -0.26 20.18
CA LYS A 163 -6.56 1.02 20.76
C LYS A 163 -6.84 2.17 19.78
N TYR A 164 -7.36 3.29 20.29
CA TYR A 164 -7.66 4.52 19.56
C TYR A 164 -8.74 4.42 18.46
N VAL A 165 -9.50 3.32 18.40
CA VAL A 165 -10.53 3.15 17.36
C VAL A 165 -11.66 4.18 17.47
N GLU A 166 -11.97 4.61 18.70
CA GLU A 166 -12.99 5.60 19.04
C GLU A 166 -12.81 6.91 18.28
N TYR A 167 -11.56 7.33 18.00
CA TYR A 167 -11.27 8.53 17.23
C TYR A 167 -11.77 8.49 15.78
N PHE A 168 -11.99 7.30 15.24
CA PHE A 168 -12.37 7.07 13.85
C PHE A 168 -13.82 6.59 13.69
N THR A 169 -14.44 6.14 14.77
CA THR A 169 -15.80 5.59 14.78
C THR A 169 -16.82 6.49 15.49
N GLU A 170 -16.37 7.36 16.40
CA GLU A 170 -17.23 8.23 17.19
C GLU A 170 -16.98 9.72 16.86
N ALA A 171 -18.00 10.56 17.09
CA ALA A 171 -17.87 12.01 16.91
C ALA A 171 -17.26 12.67 18.16
N GLY A 172 -16.57 13.79 17.98
CA GLY A 172 -16.11 14.65 19.08
C GLY A 172 -14.66 14.45 19.54
N HIS A 173 -13.96 13.42 19.05
CA HIS A 173 -12.56 13.13 19.43
C HIS A 173 -11.50 13.91 18.63
N GLY A 174 -11.92 14.81 17.74
CA GLY A 174 -11.02 15.61 16.91
C GLY A 174 -11.69 16.16 15.65
N ARG A 175 -10.88 16.70 14.74
CA ARG A 175 -11.32 17.21 13.43
C ARG A 175 -10.91 16.24 12.33
N VAL A 176 -11.87 15.71 11.59
CA VAL A 176 -11.60 14.93 10.37
C VAL A 176 -10.95 15.84 9.32
N VAL A 177 -9.75 15.48 8.86
CA VAL A 177 -9.02 16.23 7.81
C VAL A 177 -9.08 15.53 6.45
N ALA A 178 -9.25 14.21 6.45
CA ALA A 178 -9.52 13.41 5.26
C ALA A 178 -10.37 12.19 5.66
N ASP A 179 -11.33 11.82 4.81
CA ASP A 179 -12.16 10.62 5.00
C ASP A 179 -12.71 10.17 3.64
N SER A 180 -12.21 9.04 3.14
CA SER A 180 -12.60 8.51 1.84
C SER A 180 -12.47 6.99 1.78
N LEU A 181 -13.28 6.35 0.94
CA LEU A 181 -13.11 4.94 0.61
C LEU A 181 -12.09 4.79 -0.52
N GLN A 182 -10.99 4.10 -0.28
CA GLN A 182 -9.96 3.86 -1.29
C GLN A 182 -9.87 2.38 -1.66
N SER A 183 -9.58 2.11 -2.94
CA SER A 183 -9.43 0.77 -3.53
C SER A 183 -8.11 0.12 -3.13
N GLU A 184 -8.09 -1.21 -2.95
CA GLU A 184 -6.85 -1.99 -2.81
C GLU A 184 -6.41 -2.59 -4.15
N GLN A 185 -5.40 -3.48 -4.16
CA GLN A 185 -4.80 -4.04 -5.38
C GLN A 185 -5.84 -4.73 -6.26
N GLY A 186 -6.19 -4.10 -7.38
CA GLY A 186 -7.17 -4.64 -8.33
C GLY A 186 -6.71 -5.90 -9.06
N SER A 187 -5.44 -6.28 -9.00
CA SER A 187 -4.97 -7.57 -9.55
C SER A 187 -5.29 -8.76 -8.67
N TRP A 188 -5.51 -8.54 -7.36
CA TRP A 188 -5.54 -9.59 -6.35
C TRP A 188 -6.83 -9.60 -5.53
N PHE A 189 -7.44 -8.43 -5.34
CA PHE A 189 -8.73 -8.29 -4.68
C PHE A 189 -9.86 -8.03 -5.66
N LEU A 190 -11.05 -8.58 -5.37
CA LEU A 190 -12.28 -8.22 -6.09
C LEU A 190 -12.99 -7.05 -5.39
N GLY A 191 -12.88 -5.84 -5.95
CA GLY A 191 -13.64 -4.66 -5.52
C GLY A 191 -13.39 -4.23 -4.07
N LYS A 192 -12.27 -4.65 -3.46
CA LYS A 192 -11.92 -4.35 -2.07
C LYS A 192 -11.64 -2.86 -1.91
N ARG A 193 -12.19 -2.31 -0.83
CA ARG A 193 -11.94 -0.95 -0.39
C ARG A 193 -11.78 -0.89 1.13
N ASN A 194 -11.07 0.11 1.60
CA ASN A 194 -10.96 0.47 3.01
C ASN A 194 -11.24 1.96 3.22
N ARG A 195 -11.80 2.31 4.38
CA ARG A 195 -11.98 3.71 4.78
C ARG A 195 -10.65 4.27 5.25
N ASN A 196 -10.09 5.18 4.47
CA ASN A 196 -8.88 5.92 4.77
C ASN A 196 -9.32 7.21 5.46
N ILE A 197 -8.98 7.38 6.73
CA ILE A 197 -9.43 8.49 7.56
C ILE A 197 -8.25 9.08 8.34
N ILE A 198 -8.18 10.41 8.36
CA ILE A 198 -7.20 11.17 9.12
C ILE A 198 -7.96 12.09 10.06
N VAL A 199 -7.63 12.02 11.35
CA VAL A 199 -8.26 12.85 12.39
C VAL A 199 -7.18 13.65 13.09
N GLN A 200 -7.35 14.98 13.06
CA GLN A 200 -6.51 15.89 13.82
C GLN A 200 -7.02 16.00 15.25
N VAL A 201 -6.15 15.66 16.21
CA VAL A 201 -6.41 15.82 17.64
C VAL A 201 -5.78 17.11 18.15
N PHE A 202 -6.39 17.69 19.17
CA PHE A 202 -5.94 18.92 19.80
C PHE A 202 -5.50 18.69 21.25
N ASP A 203 -6.16 17.74 21.93
CA ASP A 203 -5.83 17.36 23.29
C ASP A 203 -4.57 16.48 23.37
N GLU A 204 -4.01 16.35 24.58
CA GLU A 204 -3.01 15.32 24.84
C GLU A 204 -3.67 13.95 24.93
N ILE A 205 -3.11 12.98 24.20
CA ILE A 205 -3.60 11.60 24.19
C ILE A 205 -2.53 10.68 24.78
N PRO A 206 -2.87 9.76 25.68
CA PRO A 206 -1.92 8.77 26.19
C PRO A 206 -1.31 7.98 25.03
N VAL A 207 0.02 7.89 24.97
CA VAL A 207 0.74 7.13 23.94
C VAL A 207 1.14 5.78 24.50
N GLU A 208 0.65 4.74 23.86
CA GLU A 208 0.91 3.34 24.20
C GLU A 208 2.26 2.87 23.63
N ASP A 209 2.86 1.83 24.22
CA ASP A 209 4.25 1.46 23.91
C ASP A 209 4.55 1.20 22.42
N ASP A 210 3.60 0.60 21.70
CA ASP A 210 3.72 0.28 20.27
C ASP A 210 3.42 1.49 19.37
N PHE A 211 3.25 2.68 19.93
CA PHE A 211 2.88 3.89 19.20
C PHE A 211 3.93 4.98 19.39
N ARG A 212 4.15 5.76 18.34
CA ARG A 212 5.08 6.90 18.38
C ARG A 212 4.60 8.02 17.48
N TRP A 213 4.60 9.24 18.01
CA TRP A 213 4.44 10.45 17.21
C TRP A 213 5.69 10.68 16.37
N LEU A 214 5.52 10.74 15.05
CA LEU A 214 6.57 11.04 14.08
C LEU A 214 6.16 12.23 13.23
N THR A 215 7.08 13.16 12.99
CA THR A 215 6.89 14.26 12.06
C THR A 215 6.80 13.76 10.61
N LEU A 216 6.21 14.55 9.72
CA LEU A 216 6.20 14.22 8.29
C LEU A 216 7.61 14.11 7.69
N ASP A 217 8.58 14.89 8.18
CA ASP A 217 9.96 14.82 7.69
C ASP A 217 10.64 13.51 8.13
N GLU A 218 10.44 13.09 9.39
CA GLU A 218 10.91 11.77 9.86
C GLU A 218 10.26 10.66 9.04
N ILE A 219 8.94 10.71 8.80
CA ILE A 219 8.26 9.74 7.93
C ILE A 219 8.86 9.76 6.51
N GLY A 220 9.21 10.93 5.97
CA GLY A 220 9.89 11.07 4.69
C GLY A 220 11.24 10.36 4.63
N GLU A 221 12.05 10.46 5.68
CA GLU A 221 13.30 9.71 5.81
C GLU A 221 13.04 8.20 5.89
N LEU A 222 12.05 7.78 6.68
CA LEU A 222 11.69 6.38 6.87
C LEU A 222 11.04 5.75 5.63
N LEU A 223 10.38 6.53 4.77
CA LEU A 223 9.89 6.08 3.46
C LEU A 223 11.04 5.73 2.50
N ARG A 224 12.26 6.19 2.75
CA ARG A 224 13.43 5.76 1.96
C ARG A 224 14.01 4.44 2.45
N TRP A 225 13.49 3.88 3.55
CA TRP A 225 13.94 2.60 4.08
C TRP A 225 13.05 1.49 3.58
N ASP A 226 13.69 0.48 2.99
CA ASP A 226 12.97 -0.64 2.41
C ASP A 226 12.08 -1.33 3.44
N ASN A 227 10.83 -1.60 3.03
CA ASN A 227 9.83 -2.35 3.78
C ASN A 227 9.56 -1.85 5.21
N LEU A 228 9.79 -0.56 5.51
CA LEU A 228 9.55 -0.03 6.85
C LEU A 228 8.15 0.57 7.02
N VAL A 229 7.78 1.56 6.21
CA VAL A 229 6.45 2.17 6.27
C VAL A 229 5.48 1.31 5.46
N ASN A 230 4.51 0.69 6.13
CA ASN A 230 3.62 -0.30 5.52
C ASN A 230 2.67 0.32 4.48
N MET A 231 2.02 -0.54 3.70
CA MET A 231 1.13 -0.11 2.62
C MET A 231 -0.04 0.73 3.12
N ASP A 232 -0.64 0.33 4.24
CA ASP A 232 -1.78 1.03 4.85
C ASP A 232 -1.42 2.45 5.31
N SER A 233 -0.20 2.65 5.81
CA SER A 233 0.33 3.97 6.14
C SER A 233 0.49 4.81 4.88
N ARG A 234 1.11 4.26 3.82
CA ARG A 234 1.32 4.99 2.57
C ARG A 234 -0.01 5.41 1.93
N THR A 235 -1.04 4.56 1.91
CA THR A 235 -2.34 4.94 1.38
C THR A 235 -2.99 6.05 2.21
N VAL A 236 -2.99 5.98 3.54
CA VAL A 236 -3.60 7.03 4.37
C VAL A 236 -2.82 8.34 4.30
N LEU A 237 -1.48 8.29 4.31
CA LEU A 237 -0.61 9.47 4.15
C LEU A 237 -0.85 10.18 2.81
N SER A 238 -1.14 9.43 1.74
CA SER A 238 -1.47 10.02 0.44
C SER A 238 -2.70 10.93 0.49
N CYS A 239 -3.63 10.69 1.43
CA CYS A 239 -4.86 11.47 1.57
C CYS A 239 -4.67 12.77 2.37
N LEU A 240 -3.45 13.11 2.81
CA LEU A 240 -3.19 14.35 3.53
C LEU A 240 -3.52 15.57 2.64
N PRO A 241 -4.32 16.54 3.14
CA PRO A 241 -4.63 17.73 2.37
C PRO A 241 -3.34 18.51 2.00
N PRO A 242 -3.13 18.88 0.73
CA PRO A 242 -1.94 19.62 0.31
C PRO A 242 -1.67 20.89 1.13
N ALA A 243 -2.71 21.63 1.49
CA ALA A 243 -2.59 22.83 2.33
C ALA A 243 -2.05 22.54 3.74
N LEU A 244 -2.39 21.38 4.32
CA LEU A 244 -1.88 20.95 5.62
C LEU A 244 -0.41 20.56 5.52
N VAL A 245 -0.04 19.82 4.47
CA VAL A 245 1.37 19.45 4.19
C VAL A 245 2.23 20.69 3.94
N ALA A 246 1.73 21.64 3.14
CA ALA A 246 2.44 22.88 2.83
C ALA A 246 2.72 23.70 4.10
N ARG A 247 1.73 23.88 4.97
CA ARG A 247 1.90 24.56 6.26
C ARG A 247 2.91 23.86 7.17
N ALA A 248 2.87 22.53 7.23
CA ALA A 248 3.80 21.75 8.06
C ALA A 248 5.27 21.86 7.60
N ARG A 249 5.49 22.20 6.33
CA ARG A 249 6.80 22.30 5.69
C ARG A 249 7.24 23.74 5.38
N GLU A 250 6.47 24.74 5.81
CA GLU A 250 6.80 26.15 5.60
C GLU A 250 8.13 26.53 6.27
N GLY A 251 9.01 27.21 5.54
CA GLY A 251 10.33 27.63 6.03
C GLY A 251 11.35 26.50 6.24
N ARG A 252 11.05 25.25 5.85
CA ARG A 252 11.99 24.13 5.94
C ARG A 252 12.81 23.96 4.65
N PRO A 253 14.13 23.79 4.74
CA PRO A 253 14.96 23.49 3.57
C PRO A 253 14.60 22.10 3.00
N SER A 254 14.48 21.97 1.68
CA SER A 254 14.43 20.66 1.01
C SER A 254 15.86 20.24 0.61
N PRO A 255 16.22 18.95 0.71
CA PRO A 255 17.53 18.45 0.28
C PRO A 255 17.83 18.71 -1.20
N ASP A 256 16.79 18.92 -2.01
CA ASP A 256 16.83 19.14 -3.45
C ASP A 256 15.93 20.34 -3.79
N ASP A 257 16.43 21.54 -3.47
CA ASP A 257 15.60 22.73 -3.26
C ASP A 257 14.70 23.05 -4.47
N ASP A 258 15.20 22.91 -5.69
CA ASP A 258 14.41 23.17 -6.91
C ASP A 258 13.31 22.12 -7.16
N PHE A 259 13.62 20.81 -7.06
CA PHE A 259 12.61 19.78 -7.30
C PHE A 259 11.55 19.75 -6.20
N GLY A 260 11.97 19.80 -4.93
CA GLY A 260 11.05 19.87 -3.80
C GLY A 260 10.15 21.12 -3.88
N ALA A 261 10.67 22.27 -4.30
CA ALA A 261 9.86 23.46 -4.54
C ALA A 261 8.82 23.26 -5.64
N ALA A 262 9.18 22.60 -6.75
CA ALA A 262 8.24 22.30 -7.83
C ALA A 262 7.14 21.30 -7.42
N VAL A 263 7.48 20.31 -6.59
CA VAL A 263 6.50 19.38 -5.99
C VAL A 263 5.50 20.17 -5.12
N ARG A 264 5.99 21.01 -4.21
CA ARG A 264 5.14 21.84 -3.33
C ARG A 264 4.27 22.80 -4.14
N ALA A 265 4.83 23.47 -5.15
CA ALA A 265 4.09 24.37 -6.03
C ALA A 265 2.97 23.64 -6.80
N SER A 266 3.25 22.46 -7.35
CA SER A 266 2.25 21.64 -8.05
C SER A 266 1.12 21.17 -7.15
N PHE A 267 1.42 20.76 -5.91
CA PHE A 267 0.40 20.42 -4.90
C PHE A 267 -0.42 21.63 -4.44
N ALA A 268 0.19 22.82 -4.39
CA ALA A 268 -0.49 24.06 -4.05
C ALA A 268 -1.36 24.62 -5.20
N GLY A 269 -1.35 23.97 -6.38
CA GLY A 269 -2.08 24.42 -7.55
C GLY A 269 -1.49 25.69 -8.19
N VAL A 270 -0.19 25.94 -7.99
CA VAL A 270 0.52 27.05 -8.61
C VAL A 270 0.86 26.69 -10.06
N GLY A 271 0.60 27.63 -10.97
CA GLY A 271 0.82 27.53 -12.42
C GLY A 271 -0.33 26.86 -13.18
N ARG A 272 -0.16 26.62 -14.48
CA ARG A 272 -1.25 26.18 -15.36
C ARG A 272 -1.17 24.67 -15.69
N PRO A 273 -2.21 23.88 -15.40
CA PRO A 273 -2.22 22.47 -15.80
C PRO A 273 -2.40 22.33 -17.31
N VAL A 274 -1.77 21.32 -17.92
CA VAL A 274 -1.95 21.02 -19.36
C VAL A 274 -3.35 20.51 -19.70
N LEU A 275 -4.01 19.88 -18.72
CA LEU A 275 -5.42 19.49 -18.78
C LEU A 275 -6.16 20.14 -17.61
N THR A 276 -7.34 20.68 -17.84
CA THR A 276 -8.26 21.07 -16.76
C THR A 276 -8.73 19.84 -16.00
N SER A 277 -9.18 20.02 -14.75
CA SER A 277 -9.74 18.90 -13.96
C SER A 277 -10.95 18.26 -14.65
N GLY A 278 -11.74 19.05 -15.39
CA GLY A 278 -12.85 18.54 -16.21
C GLY A 278 -12.38 17.63 -17.34
N GLU A 279 -11.29 17.99 -18.03
CA GLU A 279 -10.69 17.14 -19.08
C GLU A 279 -10.07 15.86 -18.50
N VAL A 280 -9.44 15.92 -17.33
CA VAL A 280 -8.94 14.72 -16.62
C VAL A 280 -10.09 13.76 -16.31
N LEU A 281 -11.20 14.28 -15.77
CA LEU A 281 -12.40 13.50 -15.50
C LEU A 281 -13.04 12.94 -16.78
N SER A 282 -13.08 13.74 -17.85
CA SER A 282 -13.58 13.31 -19.16
C SER A 282 -12.76 12.15 -19.70
N ARG A 283 -11.42 12.27 -19.74
CA ARG A 283 -10.54 11.21 -20.23
C ARG A 283 -10.64 9.92 -19.42
N LEU A 284 -10.77 10.02 -18.09
CA LEU A 284 -11.00 8.84 -17.25
C LEU A 284 -12.36 8.21 -17.54
N THR A 285 -13.41 9.02 -17.73
CA THR A 285 -14.75 8.54 -18.10
C THR A 285 -14.74 7.86 -19.46
N ASP A 286 -14.02 8.42 -20.43
CA ASP A 286 -13.83 7.84 -21.76
C ASP A 286 -13.10 6.49 -21.65
N ALA A 287 -12.01 6.41 -20.88
CA ALA A 287 -11.31 5.14 -20.65
C ALA A 287 -12.23 4.07 -20.02
N ARG A 288 -13.05 4.45 -19.03
CA ARG A 288 -14.03 3.54 -18.40
C ARG A 288 -15.14 3.07 -19.34
N THR A 289 -15.44 3.85 -20.37
CA THR A 289 -16.48 3.54 -21.36
C THR A 289 -15.92 2.72 -22.52
N ARG A 290 -14.69 3.02 -22.95
CA ARG A 290 -14.00 2.29 -24.02
C ARG A 290 -13.59 0.89 -23.59
N HIS A 291 -13.04 0.74 -22.38
CA HIS A 291 -12.57 -0.55 -21.92
C HIS A 291 -13.71 -1.48 -21.52
N ARG A 292 -13.64 -2.71 -22.00
CA ARG A 292 -14.52 -3.78 -21.54
C ARG A 292 -13.85 -4.48 -20.36
N LEU A 293 -14.55 -4.56 -19.22
CA LEU A 293 -14.14 -5.39 -18.08
C LEU A 293 -15.34 -6.15 -17.54
N VAL A 294 -15.56 -7.35 -18.07
CA VAL A 294 -16.59 -8.28 -17.57
C VAL A 294 -15.94 -9.20 -16.55
N ARG A 295 -16.53 -9.27 -15.36
CA ARG A 295 -16.03 -10.06 -14.24
C ARG A 295 -17.13 -10.97 -13.73
N ARG A 296 -16.83 -12.24 -13.55
CA ARG A 296 -17.75 -13.22 -12.98
C ARG A 296 -17.01 -14.02 -11.92
N ARG A 297 -17.54 -14.01 -10.70
CA ARG A 297 -17.12 -14.97 -9.67
C ARG A 297 -17.49 -16.36 -10.16
N VAL A 298 -16.54 -17.28 -10.10
CA VAL A 298 -16.69 -18.69 -10.47
C VAL A 298 -16.13 -19.55 -9.34
N PRO A 299 -16.51 -20.83 -9.24
CA PRO A 299 -15.83 -21.77 -8.35
C PRO A 299 -14.31 -21.67 -8.48
N LEU A 300 -13.58 -21.71 -7.35
CA LEU A 300 -12.11 -21.68 -7.35
C LEU A 300 -11.53 -22.80 -8.22
N ASP A 301 -12.15 -23.97 -8.28
CA ASP A 301 -11.69 -25.07 -9.15
C ASP A 301 -11.67 -24.71 -10.65
N ARG A 302 -12.46 -23.73 -11.10
CA ARG A 302 -12.47 -23.28 -12.50
C ARG A 302 -11.18 -22.58 -12.92
N VAL A 303 -10.34 -22.14 -11.97
CA VAL A 303 -9.04 -21.55 -12.30
C VAL A 303 -8.09 -22.54 -12.99
N ARG A 304 -8.36 -23.85 -12.84
CA ARG A 304 -7.65 -24.93 -13.55
C ARG A 304 -7.80 -24.83 -15.07
N ASP A 305 -8.91 -24.28 -15.55
CA ASP A 305 -9.18 -24.10 -16.99
C ASP A 305 -8.11 -23.23 -17.67
N ASP A 306 -7.51 -22.29 -16.92
CA ASP A 306 -6.44 -21.41 -17.41
C ASP A 306 -5.07 -21.78 -16.86
N GLY A 307 -4.85 -23.04 -16.47
CA GLY A 307 -3.53 -23.58 -16.16
C GLY A 307 -3.04 -23.37 -14.72
N TRP A 308 -3.91 -22.92 -13.81
CA TRP A 308 -3.60 -22.97 -12.39
C TRP A 308 -3.67 -24.40 -11.86
N GLN A 309 -2.72 -24.77 -11.01
CA GLN A 309 -2.69 -26.04 -10.29
C GLN A 309 -3.12 -25.77 -8.84
N VAL A 310 -4.25 -26.36 -8.44
CA VAL A 310 -4.72 -26.37 -7.05
C VAL A 310 -4.28 -27.70 -6.45
N SER A 311 -3.34 -27.65 -5.50
CA SER A 311 -2.76 -28.80 -4.80
C SER A 311 -3.08 -28.75 -3.30
N GLU A 312 -2.58 -29.72 -2.54
CA GLU A 312 -2.71 -29.74 -1.08
C GLU A 312 -1.94 -28.57 -0.42
N ASP A 313 -0.78 -28.21 -0.97
CA ASP A 313 0.15 -27.25 -0.35
C ASP A 313 -0.08 -25.80 -0.81
N GLU A 314 -0.38 -25.60 -2.09
CA GLU A 314 -0.57 -24.27 -2.67
C GLU A 314 -1.44 -24.27 -3.95
N ILE A 315 -1.88 -23.09 -4.35
CA ILE A 315 -2.46 -22.81 -5.67
C ILE A 315 -1.46 -21.98 -6.45
N ALA A 316 -0.93 -22.51 -7.55
CA ALA A 316 0.15 -21.89 -8.32
C ALA A 316 0.06 -22.23 -9.81
N ARG A 317 0.78 -21.50 -10.65
CA ARG A 317 0.97 -21.90 -12.05
C ARG A 317 2.30 -22.62 -12.24
N PRO A 318 2.37 -23.64 -13.11
CA PRO A 318 3.61 -24.34 -13.41
C PRO A 318 4.64 -23.48 -14.17
N ASP A 319 4.21 -22.40 -14.82
CA ASP A 319 5.10 -21.43 -15.47
C ASP A 319 5.73 -20.41 -14.49
N GLY A 320 5.38 -20.47 -13.20
CA GLY A 320 5.89 -19.57 -12.17
C GLY A 320 5.42 -18.12 -12.30
N LYS A 321 4.37 -17.83 -13.09
CA LYS A 321 3.86 -16.47 -13.30
C LYS A 321 2.82 -16.05 -12.26
N TYR A 322 2.69 -14.75 -12.11
CA TYR A 322 1.73 -14.01 -11.28
C TYR A 322 1.95 -14.15 -9.78
N PHE A 323 1.36 -15.16 -9.16
CA PHE A 323 1.35 -15.33 -7.71
C PHE A 323 0.97 -16.76 -7.34
N ARG A 324 1.08 -17.07 -6.05
CA ARG A 324 0.65 -18.32 -5.43
C ARG A 324 -0.29 -18.02 -4.28
N ILE A 325 -1.17 -18.96 -3.93
CA ILE A 325 -1.91 -18.96 -2.66
C ILE A 325 -1.30 -20.05 -1.79
N ILE A 326 -0.79 -19.67 -0.62
CA ILE A 326 -0.09 -20.56 0.31
C ILE A 326 -0.80 -20.59 1.66
N GLY A 327 -0.68 -21.70 2.40
CA GLY A 327 -1.10 -21.77 3.80
C GLY A 327 0.03 -21.37 4.75
N VAL A 328 -0.31 -20.59 5.78
CA VAL A 328 0.60 -20.32 6.91
C VAL A 328 -0.07 -20.58 8.24
N GLU A 329 0.70 -21.08 9.19
CA GLU A 329 0.38 -21.08 10.61
C GLU A 329 1.22 -20.02 11.30
N VAL A 330 0.56 -19.29 12.21
CA VAL A 330 1.10 -18.13 12.89
C VAL A 330 1.03 -18.37 14.39
N GLN A 331 2.16 -18.21 15.07
CA GLN A 331 2.25 -18.25 16.53
C GLN A 331 2.72 -16.89 17.03
N ALA A 332 1.91 -16.23 17.85
CA ALA A 332 2.25 -14.91 18.39
C ALA A 332 2.93 -15.04 19.75
N GLY A 333 4.12 -14.45 19.92
CA GLY A 333 4.86 -14.49 21.19
C GLY A 333 4.14 -13.79 22.36
N ARG A 334 3.22 -12.85 22.06
CA ARG A 334 2.23 -12.27 22.98
C ARG A 334 0.94 -11.86 22.24
N ARG A 335 -0.08 -12.73 22.22
CA ARG A 335 -1.51 -12.33 22.17
C ARG A 335 -2.46 -13.48 22.50
N GLU A 336 -3.72 -13.11 22.70
CA GLU A 336 -4.87 -13.85 23.26
C GLU A 336 -5.31 -15.10 22.46
N VAL A 337 -4.88 -15.21 21.19
CA VAL A 337 -4.98 -16.42 20.37
C VAL A 337 -3.57 -16.96 20.20
N ALA A 338 -3.27 -18.09 20.83
CA ALA A 338 -1.92 -18.66 20.87
C ALA A 338 -1.39 -19.02 19.48
N SER A 339 -2.27 -19.43 18.56
CA SER A 339 -1.94 -19.67 17.17
C SER A 339 -3.17 -19.60 16.27
N TRP A 340 -2.98 -19.25 15.00
CA TRP A 340 -4.01 -19.35 13.96
C TRP A 340 -3.39 -19.71 12.62
N ALA A 341 -4.20 -20.19 11.68
CA ALA A 341 -3.78 -20.41 10.30
C ALA A 341 -4.54 -19.47 9.36
N GLN A 342 -3.91 -19.10 8.24
CA GLN A 342 -4.57 -18.34 7.17
C GLN A 342 -3.92 -18.55 5.80
N PRO A 343 -4.69 -18.43 4.70
CA PRO A 343 -4.12 -18.36 3.36
C PRO A 343 -3.47 -16.99 3.13
N LEU A 344 -2.33 -16.94 2.46
CA LEU A 344 -1.71 -15.69 1.99
C LEU A 344 -1.47 -15.76 0.48
N LEU A 345 -1.61 -14.62 -0.20
CA LEU A 345 -1.20 -14.49 -1.59
C LEU A 345 0.28 -14.10 -1.65
N ALA A 346 1.08 -14.86 -2.38
CA ALA A 346 2.52 -14.66 -2.53
C ALA A 346 2.89 -14.40 -4.00
N PRO A 347 3.21 -13.16 -4.40
CA PRO A 347 3.69 -12.87 -5.75
C PRO A 347 4.96 -13.65 -6.08
N THR A 348 5.19 -13.99 -7.35
CA THR A 348 6.33 -14.81 -7.75
C THR A 348 7.63 -14.04 -7.95
N GLY A 349 7.60 -12.71 -7.79
CA GLY A 349 8.77 -11.85 -7.89
C GLY A 349 8.47 -10.41 -7.49
N GLN A 350 9.50 -9.57 -7.55
CA GLN A 350 9.39 -8.15 -7.24
C GLN A 350 8.74 -7.39 -8.40
N GLY A 351 7.71 -6.60 -8.11
CA GLY A 351 7.12 -5.71 -9.10
C GLY A 351 7.89 -4.40 -9.27
N THR A 352 7.60 -3.71 -10.37
CA THR A 352 8.14 -2.40 -10.72
C THR A 352 7.00 -1.41 -10.79
N ILE A 353 7.09 -0.38 -9.95
CA ILE A 353 6.12 0.70 -9.86
C ILE A 353 6.89 2.01 -10.07
N THR A 354 6.64 2.73 -11.16
CA THR A 354 7.36 3.98 -11.46
C THR A 354 6.39 5.07 -11.89
N LEU A 355 6.53 6.24 -11.29
CA LEU A 355 5.85 7.47 -11.70
C LEU A 355 6.87 8.39 -12.37
N ALA A 356 6.66 8.64 -13.65
CA ALA A 356 7.36 9.68 -14.39
C ALA A 356 6.72 11.03 -14.10
N VAL A 357 7.54 12.02 -13.77
CA VAL A 357 7.14 13.42 -13.61
C VAL A 357 7.93 14.29 -14.58
N ARG A 358 7.33 15.40 -15.01
CA ARG A 358 7.97 16.37 -15.92
C ARG A 358 7.41 17.75 -15.66
N ARG A 359 8.26 18.77 -15.73
CA ARG A 359 7.81 20.17 -15.75
C ARG A 359 7.25 20.48 -17.14
N LEU A 360 5.96 20.81 -17.20
CA LEU A 360 5.29 21.26 -18.42
C LEU A 360 4.85 22.70 -18.19
N GLY A 361 5.49 23.64 -18.89
CA GLY A 361 5.44 25.05 -18.49
C GLY A 361 6.12 25.26 -17.13
N ASP A 362 5.41 25.90 -16.20
CA ASP A 362 5.88 26.21 -14.84
C ASP A 362 5.44 25.19 -13.79
N VAL A 363 4.75 24.11 -14.18
CA VAL A 363 4.16 23.14 -13.23
C VAL A 363 4.69 21.72 -13.43
N LEU A 364 5.00 21.06 -12.32
CA LEU A 364 5.31 19.63 -12.31
C LEU A 364 4.04 18.80 -12.55
N HIS A 365 4.07 17.96 -13.57
CA HIS A 365 3.01 17.01 -13.89
C HIS A 365 3.51 15.58 -13.70
N ALA A 366 2.60 14.67 -13.39
CA ALA A 366 2.81 13.24 -13.34
C ALA A 366 2.14 12.57 -14.54
N LEU A 367 2.85 11.66 -15.21
CA LEU A 367 2.29 10.85 -16.29
C LEU A 367 1.57 9.66 -15.69
N VAL A 368 0.24 9.73 -15.62
CA VAL A 368 -0.60 8.66 -15.06
C VAL A 368 -1.22 7.84 -16.17
N ARG A 369 -1.61 6.60 -15.83
CA ARG A 369 -2.30 5.68 -16.74
C ARG A 369 -3.69 5.35 -16.21
N CYS A 370 -4.72 5.46 -17.04
CA CYS A 370 -6.02 4.82 -16.80
C CYS A 370 -5.85 3.30 -16.92
N ARG A 371 -5.92 2.58 -15.80
CA ARG A 371 -5.62 1.15 -15.73
C ARG A 371 -6.83 0.35 -15.28
N ALA A 372 -7.20 -0.64 -16.09
CA ALA A 372 -8.09 -1.72 -15.69
C ALA A 372 -7.30 -2.90 -15.10
N GLN A 373 -7.81 -3.47 -14.01
CA GLN A 373 -7.29 -4.72 -13.43
C GLN A 373 -8.46 -5.67 -13.16
N ALA A 374 -8.14 -6.96 -13.00
CA ALA A 374 -9.10 -8.05 -12.86
C ALA A 374 -10.25 -7.75 -11.88
N GLY A 375 -9.94 -7.14 -10.75
CA GLY A 375 -10.86 -6.83 -9.66
C GLY A 375 -11.23 -5.36 -9.51
N THR A 376 -10.77 -4.46 -10.40
CA THR A 376 -11.09 -3.02 -10.33
C THR A 376 -12.58 -2.76 -10.42
N LEU A 377 -13.16 -2.00 -9.47
CA LEU A 377 -14.62 -1.81 -9.38
C LEU A 377 -15.20 -1.05 -10.58
N ASN A 378 -14.64 0.12 -10.89
CA ASN A 378 -15.16 1.07 -11.89
C ASN A 378 -14.44 0.96 -13.25
N VAL A 379 -14.14 -0.26 -13.69
CA VAL A 379 -13.38 -0.57 -14.92
C VAL A 379 -11.92 -0.11 -14.85
N ALA A 380 -11.67 1.19 -14.66
CA ALA A 380 -10.33 1.77 -14.60
C ALA A 380 -10.18 2.81 -13.48
N GLU A 381 -8.95 2.87 -12.96
CA GLU A 381 -8.45 3.87 -12.01
C GLU A 381 -7.13 4.46 -12.54
N LEU A 382 -6.75 5.65 -12.09
CA LEU A 382 -5.43 6.22 -12.36
C LEU A 382 -4.38 5.43 -11.58
N GLY A 383 -3.43 4.89 -12.32
CA GLY A 383 -2.24 4.23 -11.79
C GLY A 383 -0.96 4.96 -12.21
N PRO A 384 0.19 4.49 -11.70
CA PRO A 384 1.51 4.99 -12.08
C PRO A 384 1.80 4.78 -13.57
N THR A 385 2.81 5.49 -14.07
CA THR A 385 3.30 5.38 -15.46
C THR A 385 3.61 3.93 -15.82
N VAL A 386 4.37 3.26 -14.94
CA VAL A 386 4.74 1.86 -15.09
C VAL A 386 4.28 1.10 -13.85
N GLN A 387 3.55 0.01 -14.06
CA GLN A 387 3.07 -0.89 -13.00
C GLN A 387 2.99 -2.31 -13.56
N HIS A 388 3.95 -3.17 -13.23
CA HIS A 388 3.93 -4.58 -13.60
C HIS A 388 4.95 -5.39 -12.81
N LEU A 389 4.79 -6.71 -12.82
CA LEU A 389 5.82 -7.66 -12.43
C LEU A 389 6.52 -8.14 -13.71
N PRO A 390 7.80 -7.75 -13.97
CA PRO A 390 8.47 -8.01 -15.25
C PRO A 390 8.44 -9.49 -15.68
N ALA A 391 8.64 -10.42 -14.74
CA ALA A 391 8.65 -11.86 -15.03
C ALA A 391 7.32 -12.38 -15.63
N ASN A 392 6.18 -11.72 -15.39
CA ASN A 392 4.91 -12.13 -15.98
C ASN A 392 4.89 -11.94 -17.51
N TYR A 393 5.68 -10.98 -18.01
CA TYR A 393 5.76 -10.60 -19.42
C TYR A 393 6.97 -11.23 -20.13
N ALA A 394 7.80 -11.96 -19.40
CA ALA A 394 8.90 -12.72 -19.98
C ALA A 394 8.35 -13.72 -21.03
N GLY A 395 8.98 -13.73 -22.20
CA GLY A 395 8.63 -14.59 -23.33
C GLY A 395 7.40 -14.14 -24.14
N LEU A 396 6.72 -13.05 -23.77
CA LEU A 396 5.62 -12.50 -24.57
C LEU A 396 6.15 -11.70 -25.77
N PRO A 397 5.41 -11.65 -26.90
CA PRO A 397 5.72 -10.71 -27.99
C PRO A 397 5.55 -9.26 -27.53
N GLU A 398 6.11 -8.31 -28.28
CA GLU A 398 6.07 -6.88 -27.94
C GLU A 398 4.66 -6.36 -27.69
N ALA A 399 3.69 -6.73 -28.54
CA ALA A 399 2.27 -6.37 -28.40
C ALA A 399 1.63 -6.87 -27.08
N GLY A 400 2.21 -7.89 -26.44
CA GLY A 400 1.75 -8.44 -25.16
C GLY A 400 2.44 -7.81 -23.94
N ARG A 401 3.40 -6.90 -24.11
CA ARG A 401 4.16 -6.27 -23.03
C ARG A 401 3.61 -4.89 -22.70
N PRO A 402 3.65 -4.45 -21.43
CA PRO A 402 3.34 -3.07 -21.09
C PRO A 402 4.37 -2.14 -21.73
N PRO A 403 4.01 -0.88 -22.04
CA PRO A 403 5.00 0.10 -22.47
C PRO A 403 6.08 0.29 -21.41
N GLU A 404 7.34 0.26 -21.83
CA GLU A 404 8.48 0.54 -20.98
C GLU A 404 8.60 2.05 -20.72
N LEU A 405 9.31 2.43 -19.65
CA LEU A 405 9.43 3.83 -19.24
C LEU A 405 10.02 4.70 -20.36
N GLU A 406 11.07 4.21 -21.02
CA GLU A 406 11.82 4.94 -22.06
C GLU A 406 10.98 5.19 -23.32
N GLN A 407 9.95 4.37 -23.56
CA GLN A 407 9.00 4.56 -24.67
C GLN A 407 7.99 5.68 -24.36
N LEU A 408 7.71 5.92 -23.07
CA LEU A 408 6.73 6.91 -22.62
C LEU A 408 7.39 8.26 -22.33
N VAL A 409 8.62 8.24 -21.81
CA VAL A 409 9.42 9.43 -21.48
C VAL A 409 10.85 9.24 -21.98
N PRO A 410 11.10 9.42 -23.30
CA PRO A 410 12.43 9.27 -23.87
C PRO A 410 13.35 10.38 -23.36
N GLY A 411 14.65 10.09 -23.32
CA GLY A 411 15.68 11.02 -22.85
C GLY A 411 16.21 10.68 -21.46
N LYS A 412 16.83 11.66 -20.83
CA LYS A 412 17.45 11.58 -19.52
C LYS A 412 16.41 11.78 -18.43
N VAL A 413 16.43 10.86 -17.47
CA VAL A 413 15.64 10.92 -16.24
C VAL A 413 16.54 11.03 -15.01
N LEU A 414 16.08 11.74 -13.99
CA LEU A 414 16.68 11.76 -12.66
C LEU A 414 15.80 11.00 -11.67
N THR A 415 16.42 10.11 -10.89
CA THR A 415 15.70 9.41 -9.81
C THR A 415 15.55 10.35 -8.61
N ARG A 416 14.31 10.71 -8.28
CA ARG A 416 13.98 11.58 -7.13
C ARG A 416 13.57 10.77 -5.89
N PHE A 417 13.04 9.58 -6.11
CA PHE A 417 12.74 8.59 -5.06
C PHE A 417 12.95 7.17 -5.59
N ASP A 418 13.48 6.29 -4.74
CA ASP A 418 13.70 4.86 -5.04
C ASP A 418 13.78 4.06 -3.74
N ALA A 419 12.83 3.15 -3.53
CA ALA A 419 12.80 2.24 -2.40
C ALA A 419 12.03 0.96 -2.74
N VAL A 420 12.32 -0.13 -2.02
CA VAL A 420 11.53 -1.36 -2.08
C VAL A 420 10.52 -1.37 -0.94
N HIS A 421 9.24 -1.47 -1.27
CA HIS A 421 8.17 -1.54 -0.29
C HIS A 421 7.32 -2.78 -0.47
N SER A 422 6.77 -3.28 0.63
CA SER A 422 5.82 -4.38 0.63
C SER A 422 4.37 -3.91 0.69
N GLU A 423 3.47 -4.75 0.19
CA GLU A 423 2.01 -4.61 0.33
C GLU A 423 1.53 -5.10 1.73
N GLU A 424 0.22 -5.02 2.01
CA GLU A 424 -0.39 -5.40 3.30
C GLU A 424 -0.04 -6.84 3.74
N GLY A 425 0.68 -6.98 4.85
CA GLY A 425 1.11 -8.29 5.37
C GLY A 425 -0.01 -9.15 5.95
N GLY A 426 -1.20 -8.60 6.18
CA GLY A 426 -2.36 -9.37 6.62
C GLY A 426 -2.95 -10.29 5.54
N ARG A 427 -2.59 -10.09 4.27
CA ARG A 427 -3.16 -10.79 3.10
C ARG A 427 -2.10 -11.23 2.10
N PHE A 428 -0.99 -10.52 2.05
CA PHE A 428 0.09 -10.77 1.11
C PHE A 428 1.33 -11.25 1.82
N HIS A 429 1.86 -12.39 1.41
CA HIS A 429 3.13 -12.88 1.88
C HIS A 429 4.25 -12.31 1.03
N HIS A 430 5.07 -11.46 1.64
CA HIS A 430 6.32 -10.98 1.05
C HIS A 430 6.14 -10.31 -0.33
N ALA A 431 4.98 -9.68 -0.54
CA ALA A 431 4.66 -8.99 -1.79
C ALA A 431 5.41 -7.67 -1.87
N VAL A 432 6.54 -7.65 -2.58
CA VAL A 432 7.42 -6.49 -2.71
C VAL A 432 7.38 -5.85 -4.09
N ASN A 433 7.51 -4.53 -4.10
CA ASN A 433 7.58 -3.70 -5.29
C ASN A 433 8.70 -2.67 -5.13
N ARG A 434 9.45 -2.40 -6.20
CA ARG A 434 10.34 -1.24 -6.26
C ARG A 434 9.56 -0.02 -6.72
N TYR A 435 9.38 0.94 -5.83
CA TYR A 435 8.69 2.20 -6.06
C TYR A 435 9.69 3.29 -6.45
N ARG A 436 9.44 3.96 -7.57
CA ARG A 436 10.30 5.03 -8.06
C ARG A 436 9.52 6.27 -8.50
N VAL A 437 10.06 7.43 -8.19
CA VAL A 437 9.69 8.70 -8.84
C VAL A 437 10.88 9.14 -9.68
N VAL A 438 10.64 9.32 -10.98
CA VAL A 438 11.67 9.73 -11.94
C VAL A 438 11.24 11.02 -12.62
N GLU A 439 12.11 12.01 -12.64
CA GLU A 439 11.88 13.27 -13.34
C GLU A 439 12.51 13.23 -14.73
N ALA A 440 11.71 13.39 -15.77
CA ALA A 440 12.20 13.62 -17.12
C ALA A 440 12.70 15.07 -17.22
N ILE A 441 14.02 15.23 -17.36
CA ILE A 441 14.69 16.54 -17.37
C ILE A 441 15.09 17.01 -18.77
N ASP A 442 15.09 16.11 -19.75
CA ASP A 442 15.24 16.44 -21.17
C ASP A 442 14.37 15.51 -22.03
N GLY A 443 14.59 15.51 -23.34
CA GLY A 443 13.89 14.66 -24.29
C GLY A 443 12.64 15.29 -24.87
N GLU A 444 12.20 14.76 -26.01
CA GLU A 444 10.99 15.20 -26.70
C GLU A 444 9.75 14.94 -25.83
N LEU A 445 8.81 15.88 -25.80
CA LEU A 445 7.51 15.64 -25.20
C LEU A 445 6.65 14.91 -26.23
N LEU A 446 6.47 13.61 -26.03
CA LEU A 446 5.58 12.80 -26.87
C LEU A 446 4.12 13.02 -26.48
N ASP A 447 3.24 12.91 -27.47
CA ASP A 447 1.82 12.73 -27.18
C ASP A 447 1.63 11.39 -26.45
N PRO A 448 1.05 11.39 -25.24
CA PRO A 448 0.91 10.17 -24.48
C PRO A 448 -0.06 9.21 -25.19
N PRO A 449 0.14 7.87 -25.10
CA PRO A 449 -0.82 6.91 -25.62
C PRO A 449 -2.22 7.12 -25.01
N THR A 450 -3.27 6.58 -25.65
CA THR A 450 -4.68 6.89 -25.32
C THR A 450 -5.05 6.75 -23.83
N ASP A 451 -4.45 5.78 -23.12
CA ASP A 451 -4.73 5.54 -21.70
C ASP A 451 -3.82 6.33 -20.76
N PHE A 452 -2.96 7.21 -21.28
CA PHE A 452 -2.01 7.99 -20.52
C PHE A 452 -2.34 9.49 -20.60
N MET A 453 -2.05 10.20 -19.51
CA MET A 453 -2.18 11.65 -19.49
C MET A 453 -1.28 12.29 -18.44
N TRP A 454 -0.85 13.51 -18.72
CA TRP A 454 -0.14 14.37 -17.78
C TRP A 454 -1.13 15.10 -16.88
N VAL A 455 -0.98 14.95 -15.57
CA VAL A 455 -1.89 15.48 -14.54
C VAL A 455 -1.06 16.14 -13.44
N THR A 456 -1.49 17.30 -12.91
CA THR A 456 -0.76 17.96 -11.82
C THR A 456 -0.97 17.24 -10.48
N LEU A 457 -0.09 17.50 -9.52
CA LEU A 457 -0.20 16.89 -8.19
C LEU A 457 -1.43 17.41 -7.42
N ALA A 458 -1.81 18.68 -7.61
CA ALA A 458 -3.07 19.22 -7.07
C ALA A 458 -4.30 18.46 -7.59
N GLN A 459 -4.36 18.17 -8.89
CA GLN A 459 -5.47 17.41 -9.47
C GLN A 459 -5.55 15.99 -8.89
N LEU A 460 -4.41 15.32 -8.71
CA LEU A 460 -4.37 13.99 -8.07
C LEU A 460 -4.83 14.06 -6.60
N ALA A 461 -4.40 15.09 -5.85
CA ALA A 461 -4.82 15.31 -4.47
C ALA A 461 -6.34 15.58 -4.34
N ASP A 462 -6.92 16.34 -5.26
CA ASP A 462 -8.37 16.59 -5.29
C ASP A 462 -9.15 15.29 -5.52
N LEU A 463 -8.68 14.44 -6.44
CA LEU A 463 -9.31 13.16 -6.74
C LEU A 463 -9.24 12.17 -5.57
N LEU A 464 -8.25 12.27 -4.69
CA LEU A 464 -8.14 11.43 -3.48
C LEU A 464 -9.24 11.68 -2.45
N ARG A 465 -9.99 12.77 -2.58
CA ARG A 465 -11.21 13.02 -1.78
C ARG A 465 -12.37 12.13 -2.21
N HIS A 466 -12.22 11.40 -3.32
CA HIS A 466 -13.24 10.55 -3.91
C HIS A 466 -12.76 9.11 -4.05
N SER A 467 -13.71 8.18 -4.10
CA SER A 467 -13.43 6.75 -4.18
C SER A 467 -13.15 6.29 -5.60
N ASN A 468 -12.24 5.33 -5.77
CA ASN A 468 -11.92 4.66 -7.04
C ASN A 468 -11.40 5.61 -8.13
N TYR A 469 -10.60 6.61 -7.78
CA TYR A 469 -9.91 7.46 -8.77
C TYR A 469 -8.44 7.12 -8.90
N LEU A 470 -7.72 6.91 -7.79
CA LEU A 470 -6.31 6.54 -7.78
C LEU A 470 -6.15 5.15 -7.17
N ASN A 471 -5.42 4.27 -7.83
CA ASN A 471 -5.11 2.95 -7.28
C ASN A 471 -4.05 3.02 -6.18
N VAL A 472 -3.90 1.95 -5.41
CA VAL A 472 -3.04 1.90 -4.21
C VAL A 472 -1.56 2.14 -4.52
N GLU A 473 -1.11 1.74 -5.72
CA GLU A 473 0.27 1.94 -6.14
C GLU A 473 0.57 3.42 -6.44
N LEU A 474 -0.35 4.13 -7.09
CA LEU A 474 -0.20 5.57 -7.30
C LEU A 474 -0.30 6.34 -5.97
N ARG A 475 -1.21 5.94 -5.07
CA ARG A 475 -1.31 6.53 -3.72
C ARG A 475 0.00 6.39 -2.94
N SER A 476 0.66 5.24 -3.02
CA SER A 476 1.97 5.05 -2.38
C SER A 476 3.03 6.05 -2.89
N LEU A 477 3.05 6.35 -4.18
CA LEU A 477 3.98 7.34 -4.76
C LEU A 477 3.60 8.78 -4.41
N ILE A 478 2.30 9.09 -4.28
CA ILE A 478 1.83 10.40 -3.80
C ILE A 478 2.26 10.64 -2.35
N ALA A 479 2.18 9.62 -1.50
CA ALA A 479 2.71 9.70 -0.14
C ALA A 479 4.22 9.99 -0.12
N CYS A 480 4.99 9.38 -1.02
CA CYS A 480 6.41 9.68 -1.17
C CYS A 480 6.62 11.14 -1.62
N LEU A 481 5.89 11.61 -2.63
CA LEU A 481 5.96 12.99 -3.12
C LEU A 481 5.63 14.04 -2.06
N HIS A 482 4.69 13.78 -1.15
CA HIS A 482 4.39 14.69 -0.04
C HIS A 482 5.61 14.99 0.85
N THR A 483 6.61 14.10 0.86
CA THR A 483 7.81 14.20 1.69
C THR A 483 9.06 14.69 0.96
N LEU A 484 9.01 14.91 -0.36
CA LEU A 484 10.13 15.42 -1.16
C LEU A 484 10.26 16.95 -1.12
#